data_AF-A0A0Q4FJX2-F1
#
_entry.id   AF-A0A0Q4FJX2-F1
#
_cell.length_a   1.000
_cell.length_b   1.000
_cell.length_c   1.000
_cell.angle_alpha   90.00
_cell.angle_beta   90.00
_cell.angle_gamma   90.00
#
_symmetry.space_group_name_H-M   'P 1'
#
loop_
_entity.id
_entity.type
_entity.pdbx_description
1 polymer ?
#
loop_
_entity_poly.entity_id
_entity_poly.type
_entity_poly.pdbx_seq_one_letter_code
_entity_poly.pdbx_strand_id
1 'polypeptide(L)'
;MRRFGWLFRQSSKPVQTDGFGQSLLDDLLWIGRVRRYRQMAMTWRKPTADEEVAIVADPLLGRFGDDTIGLAEINGLRCIVRDHDWFGWPDPPRFVFFALAGNRVVAAAGFHDWPSCWTPAPPDYSIVTPTTFQSPPS
;
A
#
# COMPACT_ATOMS: atom_id res chain seq x y z
N MET A 1 38.69 6.80 -45.56
CA MET A 1 37.78 7.35 -44.52
C MET A 1 36.80 6.25 -44.12
N ARG A 2 36.97 5.67 -42.93
CA ARG A 2 36.07 4.68 -42.34
C ARG A 2 35.29 5.35 -41.21
N ARG A 3 33.96 5.29 -41.22
CA ARG A 3 33.13 5.47 -40.02
C ARG A 3 32.02 4.43 -39.99
N PHE A 4 32.22 3.50 -39.06
CA PHE A 4 31.24 2.58 -38.48
C PHE A 4 30.14 3.35 -37.75
N GLY A 5 28.99 2.69 -37.52
CA GLY A 5 28.28 2.90 -36.25
C GLY A 5 26.76 2.85 -36.32
N TRP A 6 26.22 1.63 -36.47
CA TRP A 6 25.11 1.13 -35.67
C TRP A 6 23.82 1.96 -35.56
N LEU A 7 22.85 1.59 -36.41
CA LEU A 7 21.42 1.81 -36.18
C LEU A 7 20.99 1.12 -34.88
N PHE A 8 20.91 1.87 -33.78
CA PHE A 8 20.13 1.46 -32.61
C PHE A 8 18.65 1.50 -32.97
N ARG A 9 18.17 0.42 -33.59
CA ARG A 9 16.76 0.05 -33.56
C ARG A 9 16.47 -0.40 -32.13
N GLN A 10 16.11 0.54 -31.27
CA GLN A 10 15.42 0.22 -30.02
C GLN A 10 14.17 -0.57 -30.41
N SER A 11 14.24 -1.89 -30.27
CA SER A 11 13.01 -2.70 -30.18
C SER A 11 12.37 -2.30 -28.86
N SER A 12 11.40 -1.39 -28.94
CA SER A 12 10.38 -1.25 -27.93
C SER A 12 9.78 -2.64 -27.73
N LYS A 13 10.09 -3.28 -26.59
CA LYS A 13 9.33 -4.44 -26.14
C LYS A 13 7.85 -3.99 -26.12
N PRO A 14 6.92 -4.78 -26.68
CA PRO A 14 5.51 -4.44 -26.56
C PRO A 14 5.20 -4.32 -25.08
N VAL A 15 4.66 -3.18 -24.68
CA VAL A 15 4.15 -2.94 -23.33
C VAL A 15 3.23 -4.12 -23.02
N GLN A 16 3.62 -4.94 -22.04
CA GLN A 16 2.77 -6.02 -21.58
C GLN A 16 1.54 -5.34 -20.99
N THR A 17 0.36 -5.66 -21.53
CA THR A 17 -0.89 -5.02 -21.15
C THR A 17 -1.32 -5.57 -19.80
N ASP A 18 -1.27 -4.73 -18.77
CA ASP A 18 -1.52 -5.13 -17.37
C ASP A 18 -2.99 -5.52 -17.09
N GLY A 19 -3.89 -5.35 -18.07
CA GLY A 19 -5.31 -5.69 -17.97
C GLY A 19 -6.12 -4.75 -17.08
N PHE A 20 -5.57 -3.60 -16.72
CA PHE A 20 -6.22 -2.58 -15.91
C PHE A 20 -7.02 -1.59 -16.76
N GLY A 21 -8.31 -1.41 -16.46
CA GLY A 21 -9.11 -0.25 -16.91
C GLY A 21 -9.41 -0.18 -18.41
N GLN A 22 -9.36 -1.31 -19.13
CA GLN A 22 -9.62 -1.33 -20.58
C GLN A 22 -11.07 -1.69 -20.92
N SER A 23 -11.82 -2.28 -19.99
CA SER A 23 -13.23 -2.59 -20.16
C SER A 23 -14.05 -2.23 -18.93
N LEU A 24 -15.29 -1.75 -19.14
CA LEU A 24 -16.24 -1.46 -18.07
C LEU A 24 -16.54 -2.68 -17.19
N LEU A 25 -16.42 -3.89 -17.76
CA LEU A 25 -16.58 -5.13 -17.01
C LEU A 25 -15.41 -5.37 -16.04
N ASP A 26 -14.18 -5.09 -16.45
CA ASP A 26 -13.01 -5.18 -15.57
C ASP A 26 -13.12 -4.17 -14.42
N ASP A 27 -13.61 -2.97 -14.70
CA ASP A 27 -13.86 -1.95 -13.67
C ASP A 27 -14.94 -2.38 -12.67
N LEU A 28 -16.04 -2.97 -13.14
CA LEU A 28 -17.09 -3.49 -12.26
C LEU A 28 -16.59 -4.67 -11.41
N LEU A 29 -15.81 -5.58 -12.00
CA LEU A 29 -15.18 -6.66 -11.25
C LEU A 29 -14.19 -6.13 -10.22
N TRP A 30 -13.45 -5.07 -10.56
CA TRP A 30 -12.52 -4.39 -9.67
C TRP A 30 -13.24 -3.80 -8.45
N ILE A 31 -14.29 -3.01 -8.69
CA ILE A 31 -15.13 -2.44 -7.62
C ILE A 31 -15.73 -3.55 -6.76
N GLY A 32 -16.23 -4.63 -7.39
CA GLY A 32 -16.76 -5.80 -6.70
C GLY A 32 -15.73 -6.47 -5.78
N ARG A 33 -14.49 -6.64 -6.23
CA ARG A 33 -13.40 -7.22 -5.42
C ARG A 33 -13.07 -6.33 -4.22
N VAL A 34 -12.87 -5.03 -4.44
CA VAL A 34 -12.58 -4.07 -3.36
C VAL A 34 -13.70 -4.06 -2.33
N ARG A 35 -14.96 -4.01 -2.78
CA ARG A 35 -16.12 -4.04 -1.89
C ARG A 35 -16.14 -5.32 -1.06
N ARG A 36 -15.83 -6.47 -1.65
CA ARG A 36 -15.74 -7.75 -0.95
C ARG A 36 -14.68 -7.70 0.16
N TYR A 37 -13.47 -7.22 -0.13
CA TYR A 37 -12.43 -7.09 0.90
C TYR A 37 -12.83 -6.15 2.05
N ARG A 38 -13.50 -5.04 1.74
CA ARG A 38 -14.03 -4.11 2.76
C ARG A 38 -15.16 -4.69 3.62
N GLN A 39 -15.72 -5.84 3.25
CA GLN A 39 -16.74 -6.56 4.01
C GLN A 39 -16.20 -7.80 4.73
N MET A 40 -14.94 -8.14 4.51
CA MET A 40 -14.29 -9.27 5.17
C MET A 40 -13.64 -8.82 6.47
N ALA A 41 -13.79 -9.63 7.51
CA ALA A 41 -13.06 -9.42 8.75
C ALA A 41 -11.57 -9.64 8.51
N MET A 42 -10.77 -8.63 8.84
CA MET A 42 -9.32 -8.66 8.72
C MET A 42 -8.71 -8.20 10.04
N THR A 43 -7.73 -8.96 10.51
CA THR A 43 -6.89 -8.60 11.65
C THR A 43 -5.62 -7.99 11.12
N TRP A 44 -5.47 -6.70 11.34
CA TRP A 44 -4.32 -5.95 10.86
C TRP A 44 -3.19 -6.00 11.88
N ARG A 45 -1.95 -6.06 11.40
CA ARG A 45 -0.74 -5.91 12.20
C ARG A 45 0.09 -4.74 11.67
N LYS A 46 0.95 -4.21 12.53
CA LYS A 46 1.97 -3.25 12.11
C LYS A 46 3.01 -3.95 11.22
N PRO A 47 3.52 -3.28 10.17
CA PRO A 47 4.68 -3.78 9.43
C PRO A 47 5.93 -3.83 10.31
N THR A 48 6.82 -4.76 10.02
CA THR A 48 8.19 -4.71 10.57
C THR A 48 8.99 -3.62 9.85
N ALA A 49 10.12 -3.20 10.45
CA ALA A 49 10.98 -2.19 9.82
C ALA A 49 11.46 -2.60 8.42
N ASP A 50 11.83 -3.87 8.23
CA ASP A 50 12.27 -4.39 6.93
C ASP A 50 11.13 -4.40 5.91
N GLU A 51 9.90 -4.70 6.35
CA GLU A 51 8.72 -4.65 5.49
C GLU A 51 8.37 -3.22 5.08
N GLU A 52 8.48 -2.26 5.99
CA GLU A 52 8.28 -0.85 5.70
C GLU A 52 9.25 -0.38 4.62
N VAL A 53 10.54 -0.66 4.82
CA VAL A 53 11.60 -0.30 3.87
C VAL A 53 11.34 -0.93 2.50
N ALA A 54 10.92 -2.20 2.47
CA ALA A 54 10.58 -2.87 1.22
C ALA A 54 9.34 -2.27 0.52
N ILE A 55 8.32 -1.88 1.27
CA ILE A 55 7.08 -1.27 0.74
C ILE A 55 7.36 0.14 0.21
N VAL A 56 8.14 0.94 0.93
CA VAL A 56 8.55 2.28 0.50
C VAL A 56 9.44 2.22 -0.75
N ALA A 57 10.33 1.23 -0.83
CA ALA A 57 11.20 1.04 -1.99
C ALA A 57 10.47 0.48 -3.23
N ASP A 58 9.27 -0.08 -3.08
CA ASP A 58 8.51 -0.64 -4.20
C ASP A 58 8.05 0.48 -5.15
N PRO A 59 8.34 0.39 -6.47
CA PRO A 59 8.02 1.46 -7.42
C PRO A 59 6.53 1.78 -7.56
N LEU A 60 5.65 0.85 -7.20
CA LEU A 60 4.20 1.04 -7.22
C LEU A 60 3.70 1.46 -5.85
N LEU A 61 3.96 0.67 -4.80
CA LEU A 61 3.42 0.92 -3.47
C LEU A 61 3.99 2.19 -2.87
N GLY A 62 5.29 2.47 -3.07
CA GLY A 62 5.99 3.67 -2.61
C GLY A 62 5.41 4.99 -3.13
N ARG A 63 4.59 4.96 -4.18
CA ARG A 63 3.93 6.16 -4.73
C ARG A 63 2.62 6.51 -4.04
N PHE A 64 2.06 5.59 -3.25
CA PHE A 64 0.74 5.73 -2.66
C PHE A 64 0.82 5.57 -1.14
N GLY A 65 0.37 6.59 -0.43
CA GLY A 65 0.49 6.73 1.01
C GLY A 65 1.90 7.07 1.47
N ASP A 66 1.97 7.73 2.62
CA ASP A 66 3.18 8.12 3.30
C ASP A 66 3.60 6.98 4.25
N ASP A 67 2.73 6.57 5.17
CA ASP A 67 3.04 5.51 6.14
C ASP A 67 2.23 4.23 5.90
N THR A 68 2.85 3.07 6.12
CA THR A 68 2.14 1.79 6.12
C THR A 68 1.55 1.51 7.50
N ILE A 69 0.24 1.68 7.63
CA ILE A 69 -0.47 1.52 8.91
C ILE A 69 -0.98 0.11 9.17
N GLY A 70 -1.02 -0.75 8.14
CA GLY A 70 -1.57 -2.09 8.27
C GLY A 70 -1.04 -3.08 7.25
N LEU A 71 -0.65 -4.25 7.74
CA LEU A 71 -0.48 -5.47 6.97
C LEU A 71 -1.42 -6.55 7.47
N ALA A 72 -1.98 -7.32 6.55
CA ALA A 72 -2.77 -8.51 6.84
C ALA A 72 -2.50 -9.58 5.79
N GLU A 73 -2.78 -10.83 6.12
CA GLU A 73 -2.79 -11.92 5.15
C GLU A 73 -4.18 -12.54 5.12
N ILE A 74 -4.74 -12.68 3.91
CA ILE A 74 -6.04 -13.31 3.73
C ILE A 74 -6.05 -14.16 2.47
N ASN A 75 -6.41 -15.44 2.60
CA ASN A 75 -6.46 -16.39 1.49
C ASN A 75 -5.18 -16.42 0.63
N GLY A 76 -4.01 -16.29 1.27
CA GLY A 76 -2.71 -16.27 0.59
C GLY A 76 -2.38 -14.95 -0.12
N LEU A 77 -3.20 -13.91 0.07
CA LEU A 77 -2.94 -12.57 -0.42
C LEU A 77 -2.36 -11.71 0.69
N ARG A 78 -1.35 -10.92 0.35
CA ARG A 78 -0.81 -9.88 1.22
C ARG A 78 -1.66 -8.63 1.06
N CYS A 79 -2.33 -8.22 2.12
CA CYS A 79 -3.12 -7.00 2.18
C CYS A 79 -2.32 -5.89 2.88
N ILE A 80 -2.32 -4.71 2.30
CA ILE A 80 -1.57 -3.54 2.76
C ILE A 80 -2.52 -2.36 2.82
N VAL A 81 -2.49 -1.61 3.92
CA VAL A 81 -3.11 -0.28 3.98
C VAL A 81 -2.03 0.73 4.31
N ARG A 82 -2.02 1.80 3.51
CA ARG A 82 -1.20 2.97 3.73
C ARG A 82 -2.10 4.18 3.98
N ASP A 83 -1.66 5.10 4.82
CA ASP A 83 -2.33 6.38 5.01
C ASP A 83 -1.67 7.47 4.15
N HIS A 84 -2.43 8.50 3.84
CA HIS A 84 -1.93 9.72 3.25
C HIS A 84 -2.03 10.83 4.30
N ASP A 85 -0.90 11.49 4.58
CA ASP A 85 -0.86 12.73 5.36
C ASP A 85 -0.68 13.90 4.38
N TRP A 86 -1.67 14.07 3.49
CA TRP A 86 -1.66 15.14 2.49
C TRP A 86 -2.69 16.22 2.82
N PHE A 87 -2.23 17.47 2.87
CA PHE A 87 -3.05 18.68 2.92
C PHE A 87 -3.16 19.30 1.51
N GLY A 88 -4.24 19.01 0.77
CA GLY A 88 -4.45 19.56 -0.58
C GLY A 88 -5.90 19.44 -1.07
N TRP A 89 -6.27 20.25 -2.07
CA TRP A 89 -7.59 20.16 -2.73
C TRP A 89 -7.44 19.62 -4.17
N PRO A 90 -8.29 18.66 -4.61
CA PRO A 90 -9.27 17.92 -3.80
C PRO A 90 -8.58 17.02 -2.77
N ASP A 91 -9.23 16.83 -1.62
CA ASP A 91 -8.71 16.01 -0.54
C ASP A 91 -8.65 14.54 -1.01
N PRO A 92 -7.45 13.95 -1.16
CA PRO A 92 -7.34 12.56 -1.58
C PRO A 92 -7.94 11.63 -0.53
N PRO A 93 -8.26 10.38 -0.91
CA PRO A 93 -8.64 9.37 0.07
C PRO A 93 -7.56 9.21 1.15
N ARG A 94 -7.98 9.31 2.42
CA ARG A 94 -7.08 9.21 3.60
C ARG A 94 -6.27 7.91 3.62
N PHE A 95 -6.85 6.82 3.12
CA PHE A 95 -6.22 5.51 3.11
C PHE A 95 -6.19 4.95 1.70
N VAL A 96 -5.16 4.16 1.39
CA VAL A 96 -5.08 3.35 0.18
C VAL A 96 -4.86 1.90 0.57
N PHE A 97 -5.75 1.03 0.06
CA PHE A 97 -5.67 -0.41 0.24
C PHE A 97 -5.07 -1.08 -1.00
N PHE A 98 -4.24 -2.10 -0.76
CA PHE A 98 -3.73 -3.02 -1.77
C PHE A 98 -3.95 -4.46 -1.32
N ALA A 99 -4.36 -5.32 -2.25
CA ALA A 99 -4.29 -6.77 -2.11
C ALA A 99 -3.35 -7.30 -3.19
N LEU A 100 -2.32 -8.03 -2.77
CA LEU A 100 -1.28 -8.56 -3.65
C LEU A 100 -1.26 -10.09 -3.64
N ALA A 101 -1.16 -10.68 -4.83
CA ALA A 101 -0.80 -12.07 -5.05
C ALA A 101 0.67 -12.11 -5.49
N GLY A 102 1.59 -12.33 -4.55
CA GLY A 102 3.02 -12.12 -4.79
C GLY A 102 3.29 -10.64 -5.13
N ASN A 103 3.87 -10.36 -6.30
CA ASN A 103 4.14 -8.99 -6.76
C ASN A 103 3.01 -8.39 -7.63
N ARG A 104 1.90 -9.11 -7.82
CA ARG A 104 0.78 -8.63 -8.65
C ARG A 104 -0.33 -8.05 -7.78
N VAL A 105 -0.73 -6.82 -8.07
CA VAL A 105 -1.92 -6.21 -7.45
C VAL A 105 -3.18 -6.86 -8.03
N VAL A 106 -4.01 -7.44 -7.17
CA VAL A 106 -5.30 -8.07 -7.54
C VAL A 106 -6.50 -7.19 -7.21
N ALA A 107 -6.34 -6.25 -6.28
CA ALA A 107 -7.28 -5.18 -5.96
C ALA A 107 -6.53 -4.02 -5.29
N ALA A 108 -6.95 -2.79 -5.58
CA ALA A 108 -6.48 -1.59 -4.90
C ALA A 108 -7.53 -0.49 -4.97
N ALA A 109 -7.66 0.30 -3.89
CA ALA A 109 -8.58 1.43 -3.85
C ALA A 109 -8.23 2.41 -2.74
N GLY A 110 -8.47 3.69 -2.99
CA GLY A 110 -8.52 4.71 -1.95
C GLY A 110 -9.85 4.70 -1.21
N PHE A 111 -9.84 5.04 0.08
CA PHE A 111 -11.03 5.23 0.91
C PHE A 111 -10.75 6.20 2.07
N HIS A 112 -11.77 6.86 2.60
CA HIS A 112 -11.62 7.81 3.71
C HIS A 112 -11.85 7.15 5.09
N ASP A 113 -12.84 6.25 5.17
CA ASP A 113 -13.26 5.65 6.44
C ASP A 113 -12.80 4.21 6.59
N TRP A 114 -12.15 3.94 7.73
CA TRP A 114 -11.75 2.59 8.11
C TRP A 114 -12.99 1.67 8.20
N PRO A 115 -13.01 0.54 7.47
CA PRO A 115 -14.14 -0.39 7.52
C PRO A 115 -14.39 -0.91 8.95
N SER A 116 -15.65 -0.91 9.39
CA SER A 116 -16.01 -1.30 10.75
C SER A 116 -15.73 -2.76 11.08
N CYS A 117 -15.61 -3.64 10.07
CA CYS A 117 -15.25 -5.04 10.25
C CYS A 117 -13.73 -5.28 10.28
N TRP A 118 -12.91 -4.25 10.11
CA TRP A 118 -11.46 -4.36 10.15
C TRP A 118 -10.95 -4.03 11.56
N THR A 119 -10.23 -4.96 12.16
CA THR A 119 -9.64 -4.74 13.48
C THR A 119 -8.29 -4.05 13.29
N PRO A 120 -8.14 -2.77 13.71
CA PRO A 120 -6.91 -2.03 13.50
C PRO A 120 -5.74 -2.69 14.22
N ALA A 121 -4.52 -2.44 13.73
CA ALA A 121 -3.32 -2.88 14.44
C ALA A 121 -3.29 -2.26 15.85
N PRO A 122 -2.91 -3.02 16.89
CA PRO A 122 -2.80 -2.46 18.23
C PRO A 122 -1.81 -1.30 18.25
N PRO A 123 -2.13 -0.18 18.94
CA PRO A 123 -1.19 0.91 19.11
C PRO A 123 0.10 0.45 19.79
N ASP A 124 1.21 1.07 19.42
CA ASP A 124 2.51 0.78 20.02
C ASP A 124 2.65 1.52 21.36
N TYR A 125 2.39 0.83 22.48
CA TYR A 125 2.45 1.41 23.82
C TYR A 125 3.87 1.46 24.42
N SER A 126 4.92 1.12 23.65
CA SER A 126 6.29 0.99 24.16
C SER A 126 6.98 2.32 24.51
N ILE A 127 6.34 3.47 24.26
CA ILE A 127 6.94 4.81 24.45
C ILE A 127 6.74 5.36 25.89
N VAL A 128 5.94 4.70 26.75
CA VAL A 128 5.73 5.20 28.12
C VAL A 128 6.64 4.47 29.11
N THR A 129 7.93 4.75 29.07
CA THR A 129 8.77 4.55 30.27
C THR A 129 8.37 5.63 31.27
N PRO A 130 7.87 5.31 32.47
CA PRO A 130 7.71 6.33 33.49
C PRO A 130 9.09 6.92 33.79
N THR A 131 9.31 8.18 33.41
CA THR A 131 10.48 8.94 33.87
C THR A 131 10.37 9.02 35.39
N THR A 132 11.09 8.14 36.09
CA THR A 132 11.24 8.22 37.54
C THR A 132 11.83 9.58 37.87
N PHE A 133 10.99 10.45 38.44
CA PHE A 133 11.40 11.78 38.88
C PHE A 133 12.33 11.62 40.08
N GLN A 134 13.65 11.67 39.85
CA GLN A 134 14.60 11.70 40.95
C GLN A 134 14.53 13.08 41.62
N SER A 135 14.12 13.10 42.88
CA SER A 135 14.17 14.32 43.68
C SER A 135 15.63 14.74 43.90
N PRO A 136 15.97 16.04 43.84
CA PRO A 136 17.32 16.50 44.07
C PRO A 136 17.77 16.23 45.51
N PRO A 137 19.06 15.95 45.76
CA PRO A 137 19.57 15.75 47.10
C PRO A 137 19.48 17.05 47.92
N SER A 138 19.16 16.90 49.21
CA SER A 138 19.00 17.97 50.20
C SER A 138 20.31 18.65 50.59
#